data_AF-A0A521UP55-F1
#
_entry.id   AF-A0A521UP55-F1
#
_cell.length_a   1.000
_cell.length_b   1.000
_cell.length_c   1.000
_cell.angle_alpha   90.00
_cell.angle_beta   90.00
_cell.angle_gamma   90.00
#
_symmetry.space_group_name_H-M   'P 1'
#
loop_
_entity.id
_entity.type
_entity.pdbx_description
1 polymer ?
#
loop_
_entity_poly.entity_id
_entity_poly.type
_entity_poly.pdbx_seq_one_letter_code
_entity_poly.pdbx_strand_id
1 'polypeptide(L)'
;MDELRLSYNLFDLPTAQHRAGLAGLLIHLRTLQQRGYTDVPEVATDGSGGAALTLTKTALRLVLNDLYHSSLQEISRPTRLKGSAGKPAPEPLRTESVAKVDRRTGKESLKTVYVYPQVVPGAPFLEGMDMPEPWLKLWREVVWSILRGIPKTRVPYEQRAEGADVTEATALWNDLERWGKAVKNGRLFTTEVSGAMFLGAQALNAERVPFRGSPEQNLLLHFWPVVMGVGEARKIALDHGKVEEKPVGYVVTVPDVSDLEGFAADFTESVAQLDKTMVGYRPAAAVLSLPEEGALRYLADLASMARGRSMAGPTRFSVTNVEVYQLMKRGNSILTLSAQRIPAKPQLLDLYKQIGRRYYDLEFRGHLIRNVLRDQPWYDGFHRLFATGGWARYVGPMAGRFAGDAGRKFSTEFEAAREQEVEMEGDAKTIPQELTRRVHSMVRQYVEGRTESKSGIKWADFKDKRMVDPNTGKDRLAVPDKYREAREKVCQDAFLAVRACRSRQDFVTYFTGNICAVPQYIPTDDYQALAGALLGNEDEWERIKALSMLALSALSRL
;
A
#
# COMPACT_ATOMS: atom_id res chain seq x y z
N MET A 1 -9.45 44.36 -7.49
CA MET A 1 -8.12 44.24 -8.12
C MET A 1 -8.31 43.25 -9.23
N ASP A 2 -7.93 43.59 -10.46
CA ASP A 2 -8.21 42.70 -11.60
C ASP A 2 -7.21 41.53 -11.68
N GLU A 3 -6.06 41.71 -11.04
CA GLU A 3 -4.93 40.77 -11.03
C GLU A 3 -4.32 40.69 -9.62
N LEU A 4 -3.93 39.48 -9.21
CA LEU A 4 -3.26 39.21 -7.95
C LEU A 4 -2.02 38.35 -8.21
N ARG A 5 -0.87 38.77 -7.69
CA ARG A 5 0.37 38.00 -7.74
C ARG A 5 0.58 37.25 -6.42
N LEU A 6 0.64 35.93 -6.50
CA LEU A 6 0.96 35.04 -5.38
C LEU A 6 2.39 34.56 -5.54
N SER A 7 3.16 34.54 -4.45
CA SER A 7 4.54 34.04 -4.45
C SER A 7 4.67 32.98 -3.36
N TYR A 8 5.19 31.83 -3.76
CA TYR A 8 5.40 30.70 -2.88
C TYR A 8 6.87 30.33 -2.90
N ASN A 9 7.36 29.95 -1.72
CA ASN A 9 8.62 29.25 -1.57
C ASN A 9 8.29 27.90 -0.94
N LEU A 10 8.71 26.83 -1.60
CA LEU A 10 8.46 25.46 -1.18
C LEU A 10 8.87 25.22 0.29
N PHE A 11 9.98 25.81 0.73
CA PHE A 11 10.53 25.62 2.07
C PHE A 11 9.81 26.44 3.15
N ASP A 12 9.02 27.44 2.76
CA ASP A 12 8.23 28.28 3.67
C ASP A 12 6.80 27.72 3.87
N LEU A 13 6.39 26.73 3.07
CA LEU A 13 5.06 26.13 3.17
C LEU A 13 4.93 25.24 4.42
N PRO A 14 3.80 25.31 5.14
CA PRO A 14 3.72 24.81 6.51
C PRO A 14 3.65 23.28 6.61
N THR A 15 3.14 22.58 5.59
CA THR A 15 2.97 21.11 5.64
C THR A 15 3.26 20.45 4.30
N ALA A 16 3.46 19.12 4.32
CA ALA A 16 3.61 18.35 3.08
C ALA A 16 2.37 18.47 2.18
N GLN A 17 1.16 18.58 2.74
CA GLN A 17 -0.07 18.82 1.95
C GLN A 17 -0.03 20.17 1.22
N HIS A 18 0.58 21.22 1.78
CA HIS A 18 0.73 22.50 1.07
C HIS A 18 1.80 22.40 -0.04
N ARG A 19 2.92 21.73 0.22
CA ARG A 19 3.98 21.49 -0.78
C ARG A 19 3.49 20.62 -1.94
N ALA A 20 2.79 19.53 -1.63
CA ALA A 20 2.05 18.73 -2.61
C ALA A 20 0.98 19.55 -3.34
N GLY A 21 0.31 20.46 -2.63
CA GLY A 21 -0.65 21.40 -3.19
C GLY A 21 -0.04 22.33 -4.24
N LEU A 22 1.10 22.93 -3.95
CA LEU A 22 1.83 23.74 -4.92
C LEU A 22 2.23 22.92 -6.15
N ALA A 23 2.82 21.74 -5.96
CA ALA A 23 3.17 20.87 -7.07
C ALA A 23 1.94 20.45 -7.89
N GLY A 24 0.84 20.10 -7.23
CA GLY A 24 -0.42 19.73 -7.87
C GLY A 24 -1.05 20.87 -8.66
N LEU A 25 -0.98 22.11 -8.15
CA LEU A 25 -1.42 23.30 -8.87
C LEU A 25 -0.60 23.47 -10.15
N LEU A 26 0.74 23.42 -10.06
CA LEU A 26 1.61 23.60 -11.21
C LEU A 26 1.38 22.52 -12.29
N ILE A 27 1.22 21.26 -11.88
CA ILE A 27 0.91 20.16 -12.80
C ILE A 27 -0.47 20.38 -13.43
N HIS A 28 -1.48 20.73 -12.64
CA HIS A 28 -2.83 20.99 -13.15
C HIS A 28 -2.84 22.11 -14.20
N LEU A 29 -2.14 23.22 -13.94
CA LEU A 29 -1.98 24.32 -14.90
C LEU A 29 -1.32 23.88 -16.20
N ARG A 30 -0.27 23.06 -16.12
CA ARG A 30 0.38 22.47 -17.31
C ARG A 30 -0.61 21.59 -18.11
N THR A 31 -1.43 20.78 -17.44
CA THR A 31 -2.44 19.96 -18.14
C THR A 31 -3.54 20.80 -18.79
N LEU A 32 -3.89 21.96 -18.23
CA LEU A 32 -4.84 22.88 -18.86
C LEU A 32 -4.23 23.47 -20.14
N GLN A 33 -2.97 23.90 -20.09
CA GLN A 33 -2.25 24.39 -21.28
C GLN A 33 -2.17 23.33 -22.38
N GLN A 34 -1.80 22.09 -22.03
CA GLN A 34 -1.73 20.97 -22.97
C GLN A 34 -3.08 20.63 -23.59
N ARG A 35 -4.18 20.84 -22.87
CA ARG A 35 -5.55 20.68 -23.36
C ARG A 35 -6.09 21.91 -24.12
N GLY A 36 -5.25 22.92 -24.37
CA GLY A 36 -5.58 24.07 -25.22
C GLY A 36 -6.29 25.23 -24.54
N TYR A 37 -6.31 25.29 -23.20
CA TYR A 37 -6.89 26.41 -22.48
C TYR A 37 -5.94 27.63 -22.50
N THR A 38 -6.47 28.80 -22.87
CA THR A 38 -5.69 30.05 -23.02
C THR A 38 -5.73 30.96 -21.80
N ASP A 39 -6.84 30.98 -21.06
CA ASP A 39 -7.05 31.87 -19.90
C ASP A 39 -6.48 31.29 -18.59
N VAL A 40 -5.39 30.55 -18.69
CA VAL A 40 -4.72 29.94 -17.54
C VAL A 40 -3.85 30.97 -16.81
N PRO A 41 -3.69 30.86 -15.48
CA PRO A 41 -2.74 31.67 -14.73
C PRO A 41 -1.31 31.60 -15.29
N GLU A 42 -0.61 32.74 -15.32
CA GLU A 42 0.81 32.76 -15.68
C GLU A 42 1.64 32.27 -14.49
N VAL A 43 2.65 31.45 -14.79
CA VAL A 43 3.52 30.82 -13.79
C VAL A 43 4.98 31.14 -14.13
N ALA A 44 5.73 31.57 -13.14
CA ALA A 44 7.19 31.63 -13.19
C ALA A 44 7.79 30.78 -12.07
N THR A 45 8.72 29.87 -12.39
CA THR A 45 9.53 29.12 -11.43
C THR A 45 10.97 29.62 -11.46
N ASP A 46 11.66 29.60 -10.31
CA ASP A 46 13.05 30.07 -10.21
C ASP A 46 14.08 28.94 -10.04
N GLY A 47 13.67 27.68 -10.16
CA GLY A 47 14.51 26.49 -9.99
C GLY A 47 15.01 26.25 -8.55
N SER A 48 14.82 27.19 -7.63
CA SER A 48 15.23 27.11 -6.22
C SER A 48 14.11 26.68 -5.28
N GLY A 49 12.96 26.27 -5.83
CA GLY A 49 11.74 25.95 -5.09
C GLY A 49 10.77 27.12 -4.98
N GLY A 50 11.08 28.27 -5.60
CA GLY A 50 10.16 29.39 -5.73
C GLY A 50 9.21 29.25 -6.92
N ALA A 51 7.97 29.65 -6.72
CA ALA A 51 6.96 29.75 -7.76
C ALA A 51 6.11 31.02 -7.57
N ALA A 52 6.00 31.82 -8.63
CA ALA A 52 5.13 32.98 -8.69
C ALA A 52 3.96 32.71 -9.65
N LEU A 53 2.75 33.04 -9.20
CA LEU A 53 1.51 32.87 -9.93
C LEU A 53 0.84 34.23 -10.13
N THR A 54 0.52 34.57 -11.36
CA THR A 54 -0.35 35.71 -11.69
C THR A 54 -1.76 35.21 -11.94
N LEU A 55 -2.70 35.64 -11.10
CA LEU A 55 -4.06 35.11 -11.05
C LEU A 55 -5.09 36.21 -11.27
N THR A 56 -6.04 35.96 -12.17
CA THR A 56 -7.26 36.75 -12.32
C THR A 56 -8.47 35.97 -11.79
N LYS A 57 -9.59 36.66 -11.54
CA LYS A 57 -10.84 36.00 -11.13
C LYS A 57 -11.31 34.95 -12.14
N THR A 58 -11.19 35.27 -13.43
CA THR A 58 -11.58 34.38 -14.53
C THR A 58 -10.69 33.14 -14.57
N ALA A 59 -9.38 33.32 -14.42
CA ALA A 59 -8.42 32.23 -14.41
C ALA A 59 -8.62 31.31 -13.19
N LEU A 60 -8.85 31.86 -11.99
CA LEU A 60 -9.14 31.05 -10.80
C LEU A 60 -10.42 30.22 -10.97
N ARG A 61 -11.46 30.83 -11.54
CA ARG A 61 -12.73 30.14 -11.83
C ARG A 61 -12.53 29.00 -12.82
N LEU A 62 -11.76 29.21 -13.90
CA LEU A 62 -11.42 28.16 -14.86
C LEU A 62 -10.73 26.98 -14.16
N VAL A 63 -9.67 27.27 -13.38
CA VAL A 63 -8.88 26.25 -12.69
C VAL A 63 -9.76 25.43 -11.73
N LEU A 64 -10.58 26.07 -10.90
CA LEU A 64 -11.42 25.34 -9.95
C LEU A 64 -12.58 24.59 -10.63
N ASN A 65 -13.14 25.13 -11.71
CA ASN A 65 -14.17 24.41 -12.49
C ASN A 65 -13.63 23.13 -13.13
N ASP A 66 -12.37 23.14 -13.57
CA ASP A 66 -11.70 21.95 -14.11
C ASP A 66 -11.29 20.97 -13.00
N LEU A 67 -10.76 21.49 -11.87
CA LEU A 67 -10.41 20.67 -10.69
C LEU A 67 -11.61 19.86 -10.18
N TYR A 68 -12.77 20.52 -10.09
CA TYR A 68 -14.01 19.92 -9.62
C TYR A 68 -14.90 19.40 -10.76
N HIS A 69 -14.35 19.24 -11.97
CA HIS A 69 -15.12 18.70 -13.08
C HIS A 69 -15.73 17.34 -12.71
N SER A 70 -17.01 17.16 -13.04
CA SER A 70 -17.76 15.94 -12.82
C SER A 70 -18.91 15.83 -13.79
N SER A 71 -19.36 14.59 -13.99
CA SER A 71 -20.50 14.27 -14.85
C SER A 71 -21.56 13.48 -14.08
N LEU A 72 -22.80 13.58 -14.56
CA LEU A 72 -23.89 12.73 -14.11
C LEU A 72 -23.83 11.42 -14.89
N GLN A 73 -23.56 10.31 -14.21
CA GLN A 73 -23.48 8.99 -14.83
C GLN A 73 -24.58 8.07 -14.30
N GLU A 74 -25.00 7.12 -15.13
CA GLU A 74 -25.96 6.09 -14.75
C GLU A 74 -25.23 4.91 -14.12
N ILE A 75 -25.53 4.63 -12.85
CA ILE A 75 -24.94 3.51 -12.12
C ILE A 75 -26.02 2.50 -11.75
N SER A 76 -25.80 1.25 -12.16
CA SER A 76 -26.68 0.14 -11.84
C SER A 76 -26.34 -0.48 -10.47
N ARG A 77 -27.38 -0.83 -9.71
CA ARG A 77 -27.28 -1.49 -8.40
C ARG A 77 -28.17 -2.73 -8.34
N PRO A 78 -27.75 -3.80 -7.67
CA PRO A 78 -28.56 -5.01 -7.51
C PRO A 78 -29.74 -4.81 -6.54
N THR A 79 -29.72 -3.75 -5.74
CA THR A 79 -30.74 -3.45 -4.74
C THR A 79 -31.18 -2.00 -4.84
N ARG A 80 -32.47 -1.73 -4.64
CA ARG A 80 -32.99 -0.36 -4.53
C ARG A 80 -32.30 0.38 -3.39
N LEU A 81 -32.04 1.67 -3.59
CA LEU A 81 -31.56 2.55 -2.54
C LEU A 81 -32.63 2.67 -1.45
N LYS A 82 -32.20 2.68 -0.18
CA LYS A 82 -33.09 2.94 0.96
C LYS A 82 -33.17 4.45 1.22
N GLY A 83 -34.33 4.92 1.67
CA GLY A 83 -34.49 6.28 2.16
C GLY A 83 -33.64 6.51 3.41
N SER A 84 -33.23 7.76 3.63
CA SER A 84 -32.68 8.20 4.92
C SER A 84 -33.82 8.55 5.89
N ALA A 85 -33.54 8.63 7.19
CA ALA A 85 -34.52 9.08 8.18
C ALA A 85 -35.17 10.41 7.71
N GLY A 86 -36.49 10.38 7.50
CA GLY A 86 -37.28 11.55 7.06
C GLY A 86 -37.27 11.86 5.56
N LYS A 87 -36.67 11.03 4.69
CA LYS A 87 -36.76 11.20 3.22
C LYS A 87 -37.15 9.90 2.52
N PRO A 88 -38.05 9.94 1.52
CA PRO A 88 -38.38 8.77 0.72
C PRO A 88 -37.13 8.21 0.02
N ALA A 89 -37.15 6.91 -0.25
CA ALA A 89 -36.11 6.28 -1.07
C ALA A 89 -36.09 6.95 -2.45
N PRO A 90 -34.92 7.31 -2.98
CA PRO A 90 -34.85 7.82 -4.34
C PRO A 90 -35.33 6.73 -5.32
N GLU A 91 -36.19 7.12 -6.26
CA GLU A 91 -36.68 6.23 -7.31
C GLU A 91 -35.58 5.99 -8.35
N PRO A 92 -35.43 4.74 -8.85
CA PRO A 92 -34.51 4.47 -9.94
C PRO A 92 -35.03 5.11 -11.23
N LEU A 93 -34.12 5.59 -12.08
CA LEU A 93 -34.45 6.07 -13.43
C LEU A 93 -35.16 4.97 -14.24
N ARG A 94 -34.67 3.73 -14.09
CA ARG A 94 -35.26 2.54 -14.67
C ARG A 94 -34.80 1.27 -13.96
N THR A 95 -35.52 0.19 -14.23
CA THR A 95 -35.20 -1.17 -13.77
C THR A 95 -34.88 -2.02 -14.99
N GLU A 96 -33.71 -2.65 -15.03
CA GLU A 96 -33.25 -3.48 -16.14
C GLU A 96 -33.13 -4.94 -15.70
N SER A 97 -33.41 -5.88 -16.60
CA SER A 97 -33.15 -7.31 -16.40
C SER A 97 -31.88 -7.67 -17.16
N VAL A 98 -30.77 -7.82 -16.44
CA VAL A 98 -29.46 -8.14 -17.04
C VAL A 98 -29.22 -9.65 -16.94
N ALA A 99 -28.95 -10.30 -18.08
CA ALA A 99 -28.50 -11.67 -18.10
C ALA A 99 -27.11 -11.76 -17.47
N LYS A 100 -27.01 -12.46 -16.34
CA LYS A 100 -25.73 -12.74 -15.68
C LYS A 100 -25.41 -14.22 -15.87
N VAL A 101 -24.39 -14.48 -16.67
CA VAL A 101 -23.82 -15.82 -16.83
C VAL A 101 -23.01 -16.15 -15.57
N ASP A 102 -23.36 -17.23 -14.89
CA ASP A 102 -22.55 -17.76 -13.82
C ASP A 102 -21.25 -18.32 -14.41
N ARG A 103 -20.12 -17.65 -14.13
CA ARG A 103 -18.78 -18.02 -14.61
C ARG A 103 -18.37 -19.45 -14.28
N ARG A 104 -19.00 -20.10 -13.29
CA ARG A 104 -18.66 -21.47 -12.89
C ARG A 104 -19.56 -22.54 -13.52
N THR A 105 -20.80 -22.20 -13.85
CA THR A 105 -21.80 -23.17 -14.34
C THR A 105 -22.25 -22.90 -15.78
N GLY A 106 -21.87 -21.77 -16.37
CA GLY A 106 -22.30 -21.34 -17.70
C GLY A 106 -23.80 -21.00 -17.77
N LYS A 107 -24.53 -21.11 -16.66
CA LYS A 107 -25.98 -20.93 -16.62
C LYS A 107 -26.31 -19.44 -16.56
N GLU A 108 -27.15 -19.00 -17.49
CA GLU A 108 -27.65 -17.62 -17.49
C GLU A 108 -28.77 -17.47 -16.45
N SER A 109 -28.69 -16.41 -15.67
CA SER A 109 -29.76 -15.99 -14.77
C SER A 109 -30.06 -14.53 -15.00
N LEU A 110 -31.33 -14.19 -15.23
CA LEU A 110 -31.77 -12.80 -15.29
C LEU A 110 -31.70 -12.21 -13.88
N LYS A 111 -30.93 -11.13 -13.71
CA LYS A 111 -30.89 -10.36 -12.47
C LYS A 111 -31.42 -8.97 -12.73
N THR A 112 -32.41 -8.59 -11.94
CA THR A 112 -32.93 -7.23 -11.90
C THR A 112 -31.87 -6.29 -11.30
N VAL A 113 -31.59 -5.20 -12.00
CA VAL A 113 -30.75 -4.10 -11.53
C VAL A 113 -31.52 -2.78 -11.62
N TYR A 114 -31.24 -1.87 -10.70
CA TYR A 114 -31.86 -0.56 -10.59
C TYR A 114 -30.85 0.51 -10.96
N VAL A 115 -31.18 1.37 -11.92
CA VAL A 115 -30.29 2.40 -12.46
C VAL A 115 -30.57 3.74 -11.78
N TYR A 116 -29.53 4.39 -11.27
CA TYR A 116 -29.62 5.68 -10.58
C TYR A 116 -28.67 6.70 -11.23
N PRO A 117 -29.03 8.01 -11.24
CA PRO A 117 -28.07 9.04 -11.58
C PRO A 117 -27.10 9.21 -10.41
N GLN A 118 -25.82 9.30 -10.71
CA GLN A 118 -24.79 9.52 -9.71
C GLN A 118 -23.77 10.52 -10.26
N VAL A 119 -23.46 11.54 -9.47
CA VAL A 119 -22.35 12.46 -9.73
C VAL A 119 -21.04 11.69 -9.57
N VAL A 120 -20.20 11.73 -10.61
CA VAL A 120 -18.89 11.09 -10.65
C VAL A 120 -17.82 12.15 -10.91
N PRO A 121 -16.81 12.30 -10.03
CA PRO A 121 -15.65 13.15 -10.31
C PRO A 121 -14.97 12.75 -11.62
N GLY A 122 -14.71 13.70 -12.51
CA GLY A 122 -14.06 13.43 -13.79
C GLY A 122 -12.55 13.33 -13.66
N ALA A 123 -11.94 14.30 -12.99
CA ALA A 123 -10.48 14.53 -12.95
C ALA A 123 -9.79 14.60 -14.32
N PRO A 124 -10.17 15.54 -15.20
CA PRO A 124 -9.56 15.70 -16.52
C PRO A 124 -8.05 15.90 -16.51
N PHE A 125 -7.50 16.43 -15.40
CA PHE A 125 -6.06 16.58 -15.21
C PHE A 125 -5.34 15.24 -15.09
N LEU A 126 -5.94 14.21 -14.46
CA LEU A 126 -5.35 12.86 -14.41
C LEU A 126 -5.48 12.15 -15.74
N GLU A 127 -6.60 12.36 -16.43
CA GLU A 127 -6.82 11.85 -17.79
C GLU A 127 -5.81 12.45 -18.77
N GLY A 128 -5.54 13.76 -18.66
CA GLY A 128 -4.51 14.45 -19.44
C GLY A 128 -3.07 14.01 -19.13
N MET A 129 -2.85 13.29 -18.03
CA MET A 129 -1.58 12.61 -17.70
C MET A 129 -1.61 11.12 -18.05
N ASP A 130 -2.57 10.68 -18.87
CA ASP A 130 -2.76 9.29 -19.29
C ASP A 130 -2.92 8.30 -18.11
N MET A 131 -3.50 8.74 -16.98
CA MET A 131 -3.77 7.84 -15.86
C MET A 131 -4.68 6.68 -16.32
N PRO A 132 -4.29 5.41 -16.11
CA PRO A 132 -5.13 4.30 -16.51
C PRO A 132 -6.47 4.27 -15.76
N GLU A 133 -7.55 3.96 -16.47
CA GLU A 133 -8.91 3.95 -15.93
C GLU A 133 -9.09 3.17 -14.61
N PRO A 134 -8.47 1.99 -14.37
CA PRO A 134 -8.57 1.34 -13.07
C PRO A 134 -8.05 2.16 -11.88
N TRP A 135 -7.01 2.97 -12.09
CA TRP A 135 -6.45 3.87 -11.08
C TRP A 135 -7.29 5.12 -10.92
N LEU A 136 -7.76 5.69 -12.03
CA LEU A 136 -8.66 6.83 -12.03
C LEU A 136 -9.97 6.51 -11.30
N LYS A 137 -10.54 5.33 -11.53
CA LYS A 137 -11.69 4.83 -10.76
C LYS A 137 -11.40 4.71 -9.27
N LEU A 138 -10.24 4.18 -8.88
CA LEU A 138 -9.85 4.12 -7.47
C LEU A 138 -9.69 5.52 -6.86
N TRP A 139 -9.08 6.45 -7.59
CA TRP A 139 -8.96 7.85 -7.18
C TRP A 139 -10.34 8.48 -6.97
N ARG A 140 -11.27 8.31 -7.93
CA ARG A 140 -12.66 8.78 -7.85
C ARG A 140 -13.35 8.25 -6.60
N GLU A 141 -13.17 6.97 -6.30
CA GLU A 141 -13.72 6.35 -5.09
C GLU A 141 -13.12 6.91 -3.80
N VAL A 142 -11.80 7.15 -3.74
CA VAL A 142 -11.14 7.77 -2.59
C VAL A 142 -11.63 9.19 -2.39
N VAL A 143 -11.67 10.01 -3.44
CA VAL A 143 -12.21 11.38 -3.38
C VAL A 143 -13.65 11.36 -2.87
N TRP A 144 -14.50 10.51 -3.44
CA TRP A 144 -15.93 10.50 -3.07
C TRP A 144 -16.22 9.90 -1.70
N SER A 145 -15.42 8.93 -1.26
CA SER A 145 -15.64 8.19 -0.01
C SER A 145 -14.91 8.79 1.17
N ILE A 146 -13.76 9.42 0.95
CA ILE A 146 -12.88 9.95 1.98
C ILE A 146 -12.85 11.48 1.94
N LEU A 147 -12.25 12.10 0.93
CA LEU A 147 -12.02 13.56 0.92
C LEU A 147 -13.34 14.34 0.88
N ARG A 148 -14.29 13.87 0.07
CA ARG A 148 -15.67 14.35 -0.04
C ARG A 148 -16.67 13.34 0.49
N GLY A 149 -16.27 12.56 1.50
CA GLY A 149 -17.10 11.52 2.11
C GLY A 149 -18.37 12.05 2.78
N ILE A 150 -18.37 13.32 3.20
CA ILE A 150 -19.51 14.00 3.82
C ILE A 150 -20.33 14.71 2.74
N PRO A 151 -21.66 14.49 2.63
CA PRO A 151 -22.46 15.03 1.54
C PRO A 151 -22.30 16.54 1.28
N LYS A 152 -22.29 17.37 2.33
CA LYS A 152 -22.11 18.83 2.20
C LYS A 152 -20.80 19.26 1.53
N THR A 153 -19.79 18.39 1.53
CA THR A 153 -18.48 18.69 0.94
C THR A 153 -18.42 18.38 -0.56
N ARG A 154 -19.51 17.82 -1.14
CA ARG A 154 -19.61 17.44 -2.55
C ARG A 154 -20.18 18.54 -3.44
N VAL A 155 -20.67 19.63 -2.86
CA VAL A 155 -21.32 20.75 -3.56
C VAL A 155 -20.54 21.23 -4.78
N PRO A 156 -19.20 21.41 -4.75
CA PRO A 156 -18.45 21.80 -5.96
C PRO A 156 -18.63 20.85 -7.15
N TYR A 157 -18.66 19.54 -6.90
CA TYR A 157 -18.89 18.53 -7.94
C TYR A 157 -20.37 18.50 -8.37
N GLU A 158 -21.31 18.66 -7.45
CA GLU A 158 -22.74 18.71 -7.79
C GLU A 158 -23.04 19.90 -8.72
N GLN A 159 -22.49 21.08 -8.42
CA GLN A 159 -22.58 22.27 -9.29
C GLN A 159 -22.01 22.03 -10.68
N ARG A 160 -20.83 21.40 -10.77
CA ARG A 160 -20.22 21.09 -12.08
C ARG A 160 -21.01 20.04 -12.87
N ALA A 161 -21.59 19.04 -12.21
CA ALA A 161 -22.44 18.05 -12.87
C ALA A 161 -23.73 18.68 -13.45
N GLU A 162 -24.21 19.78 -12.86
CA GLU A 162 -25.33 20.59 -13.35
C GLU A 162 -24.90 21.65 -14.40
N GLY A 163 -23.61 21.73 -14.72
CA GLY A 163 -23.06 22.71 -15.65
C GLY A 163 -22.78 24.10 -15.06
N ALA A 164 -23.07 24.33 -13.78
CA ALA A 164 -22.88 25.61 -13.09
C ALA A 164 -21.44 25.85 -12.64
N ASP A 165 -21.03 27.12 -12.54
CA ASP A 165 -19.73 27.49 -11.97
C ASP A 165 -19.63 27.10 -10.49
N VAL A 166 -18.42 26.71 -10.06
CA VAL A 166 -18.16 26.40 -8.65
C VAL A 166 -18.22 27.67 -7.80
N THR A 167 -19.16 27.74 -6.86
CA THR A 167 -19.33 28.93 -6.00
C THR A 167 -18.13 29.15 -5.07
N GLU A 168 -17.42 28.08 -4.73
CA GLU A 168 -16.17 28.13 -3.95
C GLU A 168 -15.10 29.00 -4.62
N ALA A 169 -15.06 29.08 -5.96
CA ALA A 169 -14.11 29.93 -6.66
C ALA A 169 -14.32 31.42 -6.41
N THR A 170 -15.59 31.85 -6.34
CA THR A 170 -15.91 33.24 -6.03
C THR A 170 -15.60 33.57 -4.57
N ALA A 171 -15.90 32.66 -3.64
CA ALA A 171 -15.56 32.83 -2.23
C ALA A 171 -14.04 32.95 -2.04
N LEU A 172 -13.28 32.05 -2.64
CA LEU A 172 -11.81 32.05 -2.54
C LEU A 172 -11.19 33.30 -3.16
N TRP A 173 -11.70 33.78 -4.31
CA TRP A 173 -11.23 35.04 -4.89
C TRP A 173 -11.42 36.22 -3.93
N ASN A 174 -12.59 36.33 -3.30
CA ASN A 174 -12.88 37.40 -2.35
C ASN A 174 -11.93 37.35 -1.14
N ASP A 175 -11.60 36.16 -0.66
CA ASP A 175 -10.66 35.97 0.44
C ASP A 175 -9.22 36.34 0.03
N LEU A 176 -8.81 35.96 -1.18
CA LEU A 176 -7.51 36.34 -1.75
C LEU A 176 -7.38 37.86 -1.95
N GLU A 177 -8.42 38.55 -2.42
CA GLU A 177 -8.42 40.01 -2.54
C GLU A 177 -8.32 40.70 -1.18
N ARG A 178 -9.02 40.19 -0.16
CA ARG A 178 -8.95 40.70 1.22
C ARG A 178 -7.56 40.48 1.81
N TRP A 179 -6.99 39.30 1.60
CA TRP A 179 -5.62 38.99 1.98
C TRP A 179 -4.62 39.93 1.31
N GLY A 180 -4.69 40.11 -0.01
CA GLY A 180 -3.77 40.98 -0.75
C GLY A 180 -3.82 42.43 -0.26
N LYS A 181 -5.00 42.93 0.12
CA LYS A 181 -5.16 44.24 0.77
C LYS A 181 -4.57 44.27 2.19
N ALA A 182 -4.76 43.21 2.97
CA ALA A 182 -4.23 43.11 4.33
C ALA A 182 -2.69 43.09 4.35
N VAL A 183 -2.07 42.28 3.48
CA VAL A 183 -0.60 42.19 3.35
C VAL A 183 0.01 43.52 2.94
N LYS A 184 -0.58 44.23 1.97
CA LYS A 184 -0.13 45.58 1.58
C LYS A 184 -0.17 46.58 2.73
N ASN A 185 -1.05 46.37 3.71
CA ASN A 185 -1.18 47.20 4.91
C ASN A 185 -0.42 46.64 6.12
N GLY A 186 0.43 45.62 5.95
CA GLY A 186 1.18 44.99 7.05
C GLY A 186 0.31 44.23 8.06
N ARG A 187 -0.89 43.78 7.65
CA ARG A 187 -1.84 43.07 8.52
C ARG A 187 -1.96 41.60 8.16
N LEU A 188 -2.16 40.77 9.18
CA LEU A 188 -2.48 39.35 9.01
C LEU A 188 -3.96 39.18 8.64
N PHE A 189 -4.24 38.30 7.68
CA PHE A 189 -5.59 37.86 7.34
C PHE A 189 -5.61 36.34 7.17
N THR A 190 -6.51 35.67 7.88
CA THR A 190 -6.64 34.21 7.89
C THR A 190 -8.09 33.81 7.72
N THR A 191 -8.33 32.69 7.05
CA THR A 191 -9.65 32.08 6.87
C THR A 191 -9.66 30.65 7.43
N GLU A 192 -10.85 30.12 7.66
CA GLU A 192 -11.02 28.76 8.19
C GLU A 192 -10.62 27.71 7.16
N VAL A 193 -10.00 26.62 7.64
CA VAL A 193 -9.55 25.50 6.81
C VAL A 193 -10.55 24.36 6.95
N SER A 194 -11.13 23.94 5.82
CA SER A 194 -12.03 22.79 5.80
C SER A 194 -11.26 21.47 5.97
N GLY A 195 -11.74 20.60 6.87
CA GLY A 195 -11.24 19.22 7.00
C GLY A 195 -11.45 18.36 5.75
N ALA A 196 -12.30 18.80 4.82
CA ALA A 196 -12.45 18.17 3.51
C ALA A 196 -11.31 18.51 2.53
N MET A 197 -10.47 19.49 2.87
CA MET A 197 -9.31 19.94 2.09
C MET A 197 -8.00 19.61 2.80
N PHE A 198 -7.95 19.70 4.13
CA PHE A 198 -6.76 19.39 4.92
C PHE A 198 -6.97 18.13 5.76
N LEU A 199 -6.30 17.02 5.38
CA LEU A 199 -6.36 15.79 6.14
C LEU A 199 -5.79 16.00 7.55
N GLY A 200 -6.54 15.57 8.56
CA GLY A 200 -6.21 15.78 9.97
C GLY A 200 -6.80 17.05 10.58
N ALA A 201 -7.34 17.97 9.76
CA ALA A 201 -8.07 19.12 10.28
C ALA A 201 -9.50 18.72 10.64
N GLN A 202 -9.93 19.10 11.83
CA GLN A 202 -11.34 19.09 12.21
C GLN A 202 -11.89 20.51 12.06
N ALA A 203 -13.21 20.66 11.91
CA ALA A 203 -13.81 22.00 11.87
C ALA A 203 -13.46 22.80 13.14
N LEU A 204 -13.37 22.11 14.27
CA LEU A 204 -12.97 22.64 15.56
C LEU A 204 -12.05 21.61 16.24
N ASN A 205 -11.03 22.06 16.96
CA ASN A 205 -10.26 21.21 17.85
C ASN A 205 -11.03 20.91 19.16
N ALA A 206 -10.41 20.16 20.08
CA ALA A 206 -11.02 19.81 21.37
C ALA A 206 -11.45 21.04 22.20
N GLU A 207 -10.75 22.16 22.03
CA GLU A 207 -11.01 23.44 22.69
C GLU A 207 -11.97 24.35 21.91
N ARG A 208 -12.64 23.81 20.88
CA ARG A 208 -13.55 24.56 19.99
C ARG A 208 -12.89 25.71 19.21
N VAL A 209 -11.59 25.60 18.94
CA VAL A 209 -10.85 26.55 18.10
C VAL A 209 -10.82 26.03 16.65
N PRO A 210 -11.24 26.83 15.66
CA PRO A 210 -11.17 26.43 14.26
C PRO A 210 -9.73 26.45 13.76
N PHE A 211 -9.42 25.54 12.84
CA PHE A 211 -8.16 25.60 12.09
C PHE A 211 -8.23 26.77 11.10
N ARG A 212 -7.19 27.61 11.11
CA ARG A 212 -7.10 28.80 10.26
C ARG A 212 -5.78 28.83 9.51
N GLY A 213 -5.82 29.31 8.28
CA GLY A 213 -4.67 29.48 7.39
C GLY A 213 -4.83 30.74 6.56
N SER A 214 -3.75 31.20 5.93
CA SER A 214 -3.82 32.33 5.02
C SER A 214 -4.46 31.91 3.68
N PRO A 215 -5.29 32.75 3.03
CA PRO A 215 -6.02 32.34 1.83
C PRO A 215 -5.17 31.79 0.67
N GLU A 216 -3.98 32.34 0.47
CA GLU A 216 -3.00 31.87 -0.51
C GLU A 216 -2.46 30.47 -0.19
N GLN A 217 -2.28 30.13 1.08
CA GLN A 217 -1.91 28.77 1.49
C GLN A 217 -3.11 27.83 1.37
N ASN A 218 -4.30 28.30 1.77
CA ASN A 218 -5.54 27.53 1.68
C ASN A 218 -5.89 27.17 0.22
N LEU A 219 -5.57 28.04 -0.75
CA LEU A 219 -5.68 27.75 -2.18
C LEU A 219 -4.92 26.46 -2.54
N LEU A 220 -3.70 26.25 -2.00
CA LEU A 220 -2.89 25.07 -2.32
C LEU A 220 -3.53 23.76 -1.84
N LEU A 221 -4.31 23.80 -0.76
CA LEU A 221 -4.96 22.62 -0.19
C LEU A 221 -6.03 22.00 -1.12
N HIS A 222 -6.47 22.72 -2.15
CA HIS A 222 -7.34 22.17 -3.19
C HIS A 222 -6.61 21.19 -4.12
N PHE A 223 -5.29 21.35 -4.28
CA PHE A 223 -4.56 20.75 -5.39
C PHE A 223 -3.68 19.56 -5.00
N TRP A 224 -3.43 19.31 -3.71
CA TRP A 224 -2.68 18.11 -3.33
C TRP A 224 -3.35 16.79 -3.76
N PRO A 225 -4.69 16.68 -3.92
CA PRO A 225 -5.31 15.47 -4.49
C PRO A 225 -4.96 15.21 -5.95
N VAL A 226 -4.42 16.20 -6.68
CA VAL A 226 -3.90 16.03 -8.04
C VAL A 226 -2.69 15.10 -8.04
N VAL A 227 -1.89 15.14 -6.97
CA VAL A 227 -0.60 14.43 -6.88
C VAL A 227 -0.58 13.33 -5.84
N MET A 228 -1.71 13.05 -5.19
CA MET A 228 -1.79 12.00 -4.17
C MET A 228 -1.68 10.60 -4.78
N GLY A 229 -1.04 9.69 -4.07
CA GLY A 229 -1.16 8.27 -4.38
C GLY A 229 -2.35 7.66 -3.65
N VAL A 230 -2.98 6.66 -4.29
CA VAL A 230 -4.13 5.94 -3.73
C VAL A 230 -3.89 4.44 -3.65
N GLY A 231 -4.50 3.81 -2.64
CA GLY A 231 -4.45 2.37 -2.38
C GLY A 231 -5.56 1.91 -1.42
N GLU A 232 -5.64 0.61 -1.20
CA GLU A 232 -6.57 -0.04 -0.28
C GLU A 232 -5.78 -1.02 0.60
N ALA A 233 -5.75 -0.75 1.91
CA ALA A 233 -5.15 -1.66 2.87
C ALA A 233 -6.11 -2.83 3.12
N ARG A 234 -5.58 -4.06 3.05
CA ARG A 234 -6.32 -5.28 3.34
C ARG A 234 -5.68 -6.04 4.48
N LYS A 235 -6.52 -6.70 5.27
CA LYS A 235 -6.09 -7.68 6.27
C LYS A 235 -6.58 -9.06 5.88
N ILE A 236 -5.84 -10.07 6.30
CA ILE A 236 -6.32 -11.43 6.26
C ILE A 236 -7.31 -11.64 7.41
N ALA A 237 -8.42 -12.29 7.11
CA ALA A 237 -9.39 -12.79 8.08
C ALA A 237 -9.66 -14.27 7.80
N LEU A 238 -9.87 -15.04 8.87
CA LEU A 238 -10.42 -16.38 8.77
C LEU A 238 -11.93 -16.27 8.89
N ASP A 239 -12.64 -16.64 7.83
CA ASP A 239 -14.10 -16.64 7.78
C ASP A 239 -14.59 -18.03 7.40
N HIS A 240 -15.32 -18.70 8.32
CA HIS A 240 -15.83 -20.06 8.14
C HIS A 240 -14.82 -21.07 7.57
N GLY A 241 -13.56 -21.05 8.05
CA GLY A 241 -12.51 -21.95 7.57
C GLY A 241 -11.95 -21.60 6.19
N LYS A 242 -12.20 -20.39 5.67
CA LYS A 242 -11.59 -19.83 4.47
C LYS A 242 -10.73 -18.62 4.82
N VAL A 243 -9.61 -18.49 4.13
CA VAL A 243 -8.75 -17.32 4.20
C VAL A 243 -9.32 -16.25 3.27
N GLU A 244 -9.80 -15.15 3.83
CA GLU A 244 -10.33 -14.02 3.08
C GLU A 244 -9.47 -12.76 3.28
N GLU A 245 -9.31 -11.98 2.22
CA GLU A 245 -8.72 -10.65 2.28
C GLU A 245 -9.84 -9.61 2.43
N LYS A 246 -9.91 -8.95 3.59
CA LYS A 246 -10.95 -7.95 3.87
C LYS A 246 -10.35 -6.53 3.80
N PRO A 247 -11.01 -5.58 3.11
CA PRO A 247 -10.59 -4.19 3.11
C PRO A 247 -10.71 -3.59 4.52
N VAL A 248 -9.69 -2.80 4.91
CA VAL A 248 -9.61 -2.15 6.23
C VAL A 248 -9.72 -0.63 6.12
N GLY A 249 -9.47 -0.08 4.93
CA GLY A 249 -9.58 1.33 4.63
C GLY A 249 -8.83 1.69 3.36
N TYR A 250 -9.02 2.91 2.91
CA TYR A 250 -8.20 3.49 1.83
C TYR A 250 -6.89 3.99 2.41
N VAL A 251 -5.86 3.99 1.59
CA VAL A 251 -4.54 4.55 1.89
C VAL A 251 -4.31 5.71 0.93
N VAL A 252 -3.97 6.86 1.48
CA VAL A 252 -3.63 8.07 0.72
C VAL A 252 -2.20 8.44 1.04
N THR A 253 -1.40 8.71 0.00
CA THR A 253 -0.02 9.17 0.13
C THR A 253 0.11 10.61 -0.35
N VAL A 254 0.80 11.44 0.43
CA VAL A 254 1.03 12.85 0.15
C VAL A 254 2.54 13.09 0.05
N PRO A 255 3.06 13.53 -1.12
CA PRO A 255 4.49 13.79 -1.29
C PRO A 255 4.93 15.05 -0.55
N ASP A 256 6.02 14.95 0.20
CA ASP A 256 6.75 16.09 0.73
C ASP A 256 7.77 16.57 -0.32
N VAL A 257 7.27 17.32 -1.29
CA VAL A 257 8.02 17.78 -2.48
C VAL A 257 9.18 18.69 -2.07
N SER A 258 10.35 18.46 -2.66
CA SER A 258 11.58 19.25 -2.46
C SER A 258 12.18 19.83 -3.74
N ASP A 259 11.69 19.39 -4.90
CA ASP A 259 12.06 19.92 -6.22
C ASP A 259 10.80 19.93 -7.09
N LEU A 260 10.24 21.12 -7.35
CA LEU A 260 8.98 21.28 -8.08
C LEU A 260 9.08 20.80 -9.53
N GLU A 261 10.19 21.10 -10.21
CA GLU A 261 10.35 20.78 -11.62
C GLU A 261 10.62 19.30 -11.83
N GLY A 262 11.58 18.75 -11.06
CA GLY A 262 11.86 17.32 -11.05
C GLY A 262 10.62 16.51 -10.70
N PHE A 263 9.89 16.93 -9.65
CA PHE A 263 8.68 16.24 -9.23
C PHE A 263 7.59 16.27 -10.29
N ALA A 264 7.28 17.44 -10.85
CA ALA A 264 6.23 17.55 -11.85
C ALA A 264 6.50 16.67 -13.08
N ALA A 265 7.76 16.57 -13.49
CA ALA A 265 8.16 15.67 -14.55
C ALA A 265 8.12 14.20 -14.12
N ASP A 266 8.62 13.82 -12.93
CA ASP A 266 8.65 12.41 -12.46
C ASP A 266 7.22 11.89 -12.28
N PHE A 267 6.37 12.70 -11.66
CA PHE A 267 5.00 12.33 -11.31
C PHE A 267 4.16 12.08 -12.57
N THR A 268 4.17 13.02 -13.51
CA THR A 268 3.39 12.92 -14.76
C THR A 268 3.72 11.63 -15.51
N GLU A 269 5.02 11.33 -15.64
CA GLU A 269 5.49 10.11 -16.30
C GLU A 269 5.11 8.84 -15.52
N SER A 270 5.27 8.87 -14.18
CA SER A 270 4.92 7.73 -13.33
C SER A 270 3.43 7.38 -13.37
N VAL A 271 2.55 8.38 -13.48
CA VAL A 271 1.09 8.21 -13.55
C VAL A 271 0.69 7.48 -14.83
N ALA A 272 1.28 7.86 -15.98
CA ALA A 272 1.02 7.22 -17.26
C ALA A 272 1.46 5.73 -17.28
N GLN A 273 2.48 5.38 -16.47
CA GLN A 273 3.06 4.03 -16.41
C GLN A 273 2.43 3.12 -15.32
N LEU A 274 1.38 3.57 -14.62
CA LEU A 274 0.74 2.77 -13.59
C LEU A 274 0.23 1.42 -14.13
N ASP A 275 0.53 0.32 -13.42
CA ASP A 275 0.17 -1.02 -13.86
C ASP A 275 -1.36 -1.25 -13.89
N LYS A 276 -1.86 -1.80 -15.00
CA LYS A 276 -3.28 -2.05 -15.27
C LYS A 276 -3.76 -3.41 -14.78
N THR A 277 -2.86 -4.27 -14.29
CA THR A 277 -3.20 -5.61 -13.79
C THR A 277 -4.20 -5.53 -12.64
N MET A 278 -5.27 -6.32 -12.70
CA MET A 278 -6.37 -6.27 -11.73
C MET A 278 -6.34 -7.45 -10.75
N VAL A 279 -6.66 -7.18 -9.48
CA VAL A 279 -7.00 -8.18 -8.46
C VAL A 279 -8.38 -7.86 -7.91
N GLY A 280 -9.37 -8.65 -8.34
CA GLY A 280 -10.78 -8.35 -8.10
C GLY A 280 -11.20 -7.07 -8.83
N TYR A 281 -11.58 -6.04 -8.08
CA TYR A 281 -12.02 -4.74 -8.61
C TYR A 281 -10.97 -3.62 -8.44
N ARG A 282 -9.74 -3.97 -8.03
CA ARG A 282 -8.65 -3.02 -7.77
C ARG A 282 -7.45 -3.29 -8.66
N PRO A 283 -6.66 -2.27 -9.02
CA PRO A 283 -5.31 -2.49 -9.52
C PRO A 283 -4.51 -3.33 -8.52
N ALA A 284 -3.75 -4.30 -8.99
CA ALA A 284 -2.97 -5.21 -8.16
C ALA A 284 -2.00 -4.46 -7.25
N ALA A 285 -1.34 -3.42 -7.79
CA ALA A 285 -0.42 -2.56 -7.03
C ALA A 285 -1.13 -1.71 -5.97
N ALA A 286 -2.44 -1.51 -6.08
CA ALA A 286 -3.22 -0.75 -5.11
C ALA A 286 -3.66 -1.59 -3.90
N VAL A 287 -3.47 -2.91 -3.92
CA VAL A 287 -3.80 -3.78 -2.79
C VAL A 287 -2.59 -3.86 -1.85
N LEU A 288 -2.70 -3.19 -0.71
CA LEU A 288 -1.62 -3.00 0.24
C LEU A 288 -1.77 -3.92 1.46
N SER A 289 -0.65 -4.47 1.89
CA SER A 289 -0.51 -5.31 3.09
C SER A 289 -0.40 -4.49 4.38
N LEU A 290 0.14 -3.27 4.28
CA LEU A 290 0.19 -2.26 5.32
C LEU A 290 0.13 -0.87 4.67
N PRO A 291 -0.34 0.17 5.38
CA PRO A 291 -0.41 1.53 4.84
C PRO A 291 0.92 2.03 4.26
N GLU A 292 2.03 1.80 4.94
CA GLU A 292 3.39 2.22 4.61
C GLU A 292 3.86 1.70 3.24
N GLU A 293 3.35 0.54 2.81
CA GLU A 293 3.60 0.00 1.48
C GLU A 293 3.16 0.98 0.38
N GLY A 294 2.09 1.75 0.61
CA GLY A 294 1.62 2.77 -0.32
C GLY A 294 2.67 3.85 -0.55
N ALA A 295 3.33 4.33 0.51
CA ALA A 295 4.37 5.34 0.43
C ALA A 295 5.65 4.80 -0.24
N LEU A 296 6.06 3.58 0.13
CA LEU A 296 7.22 2.92 -0.49
C LEU A 296 7.01 2.69 -1.99
N ARG A 297 5.80 2.25 -2.39
CA ARG A 297 5.43 2.11 -3.80
C ARG A 297 5.49 3.44 -4.53
N TYR A 298 4.83 4.46 -3.98
CA TYR A 298 4.80 5.80 -4.56
C TYR A 298 6.22 6.36 -4.77
N LEU A 299 7.10 6.21 -3.78
CA LEU A 299 8.51 6.58 -3.89
C LEU A 299 9.26 5.74 -4.93
N ALA A 300 9.02 4.42 -4.99
CA ALA A 300 9.67 3.54 -5.95
C ALA A 300 9.29 3.87 -7.41
N ASP A 301 8.04 4.26 -7.64
CA ASP A 301 7.54 4.67 -8.95
C ASP A 301 8.23 5.97 -9.40
N LEU A 302 8.24 7.00 -8.55
CA LEU A 302 8.95 8.26 -8.84
C LEU A 302 10.46 8.08 -9.04
N ALA A 303 11.11 7.29 -8.18
CA ALA A 303 12.54 7.05 -8.26
C ALA A 303 12.95 6.34 -9.56
N SER A 304 12.07 5.50 -10.11
CA SER A 304 12.34 4.79 -11.35
C SER A 304 12.30 5.75 -12.55
N MET A 305 11.44 6.79 -12.52
CA MET A 305 11.43 7.85 -13.53
C MET A 305 12.66 8.76 -13.43
N ALA A 306 13.01 9.18 -12.21
CA ALA A 306 14.18 10.03 -11.97
C ALA A 306 15.49 9.38 -12.46
N ARG A 307 15.64 8.06 -12.25
CA ARG A 307 16.78 7.27 -12.77
C ARG A 307 16.79 7.20 -14.30
N GLY A 308 15.63 7.10 -14.95
CA GLY A 308 15.53 7.08 -16.41
C GLY A 308 16.03 8.36 -17.07
N ARG A 309 15.85 9.51 -16.39
CA ARG A 309 16.27 10.83 -16.90
C ARG A 309 17.71 11.21 -16.55
N SER A 310 18.19 10.79 -15.38
CA SER A 310 19.57 11.05 -14.96
C SER A 310 20.51 10.01 -15.57
N MET A 311 20.92 10.24 -16.82
CA MET A 311 21.98 9.44 -17.45
C MET A 311 23.31 9.70 -16.71
N ALA A 312 23.68 8.76 -15.81
CA ALA A 312 24.97 8.66 -15.10
C ALA A 312 25.21 9.56 -13.86
N GLY A 313 24.19 10.16 -13.24
CA GLY A 313 24.31 10.91 -11.98
C GLY A 313 23.67 10.23 -10.76
N PRO A 314 24.02 10.64 -9.51
CA PRO A 314 23.31 10.18 -8.33
C PRO A 314 21.82 10.51 -8.44
N THR A 315 20.93 9.56 -8.14
CA THR A 315 19.48 9.78 -8.17
C THR A 315 19.12 10.87 -7.16
N ARG A 316 18.79 12.06 -7.64
CA ARG A 316 18.23 13.13 -6.81
C ARG A 316 16.73 12.90 -6.69
N PHE A 317 16.25 12.62 -5.48
CA PHE A 317 14.80 12.54 -5.27
C PHE A 317 14.18 13.93 -5.33
N SER A 318 13.06 14.03 -6.05
CA SER A 318 12.23 15.23 -6.11
C SER A 318 11.31 15.39 -4.88
N VAL A 319 11.34 14.40 -3.98
CA VAL A 319 10.55 14.29 -2.75
C VAL A 319 11.49 13.90 -1.60
N THR A 320 11.35 14.54 -0.44
CA THR A 320 12.14 14.18 0.76
C THR A 320 11.49 13.04 1.54
N ASN A 321 10.16 13.05 1.63
CA ASN A 321 9.36 12.12 2.42
C ASN A 321 7.99 11.92 1.77
N VAL A 322 7.29 10.86 2.13
CA VAL A 322 5.88 10.68 1.79
C VAL A 322 5.09 10.46 3.07
N GLU A 323 4.12 11.33 3.32
CA GLU A 323 3.14 11.14 4.37
C GLU A 323 2.09 10.13 3.90
N VAL A 324 1.68 9.22 4.79
CA VAL A 324 0.72 8.18 4.49
C VAL A 324 -0.37 8.15 5.53
N TYR A 325 -1.61 8.15 5.06
CA TYR A 325 -2.81 8.14 5.88
C TYR A 325 -3.66 6.92 5.54
N GLN A 326 -4.00 6.11 6.54
CA GLN A 326 -5.02 5.08 6.41
C GLN A 326 -6.34 5.65 6.90
N LEU A 327 -7.33 5.70 6.01
CA LEU A 327 -8.61 6.39 6.22
C LEU A 327 -9.77 5.43 6.00
N MET A 328 -10.79 5.52 6.84
CA MET A 328 -12.01 4.73 6.70
C MET A 328 -13.24 5.57 7.00
N LYS A 329 -14.22 5.52 6.10
CA LYS A 329 -15.56 6.08 6.34
C LYS A 329 -16.36 5.17 7.28
N ARG A 330 -16.85 5.73 8.39
CA ARG A 330 -17.85 5.10 9.26
C ARG A 330 -19.06 6.03 9.38
N GLY A 331 -20.16 5.69 8.73
CA GLY A 331 -21.34 6.56 8.66
C GLY A 331 -20.99 7.92 8.04
N ASN A 332 -21.21 9.01 8.77
CA ASN A 332 -20.89 10.39 8.36
C ASN A 332 -19.51 10.88 8.85
N SER A 333 -18.67 9.99 9.35
CA SER A 333 -17.34 10.33 9.88
C SER A 333 -16.23 9.66 9.07
N ILE A 334 -15.14 10.39 8.86
CA ILE A 334 -13.91 9.86 8.27
C ILE A 334 -12.91 9.67 9.41
N LEU A 335 -12.52 8.43 9.65
CA LEU A 335 -11.58 8.07 10.70
C LEU A 335 -10.18 7.90 10.11
N THR A 336 -9.21 8.57 10.72
CA THR A 336 -7.78 8.29 10.50
C THR A 336 -7.38 7.14 11.39
N LEU A 337 -7.11 5.98 10.79
CA LEU A 337 -6.68 4.77 11.49
C LEU A 337 -5.17 4.77 11.77
N SER A 338 -4.40 5.35 10.85
CA SER A 338 -2.97 5.55 11.01
C SER A 338 -2.52 6.76 10.18
N ALA A 339 -1.47 7.42 10.66
CA ALA A 339 -0.74 8.45 9.94
C ALA A 339 0.75 8.23 10.18
N GLN A 340 1.55 8.18 9.12
CA GLN A 340 3.00 8.00 9.20
C GLN A 340 3.72 8.81 8.13
N ARG A 341 5.04 8.92 8.25
CA ARG A 341 5.91 9.62 7.31
C ARG A 341 7.11 8.75 6.97
N ILE A 342 7.26 8.43 5.68
CA ILE A 342 8.30 7.53 5.18
C ILE A 342 9.35 8.35 4.44
N PRO A 343 10.64 8.28 4.81
CA PRO A 343 11.70 9.04 4.14
C PRO A 343 12.08 8.42 2.78
N ALA A 344 12.40 9.28 1.81
CA ALA A 344 12.93 8.86 0.52
C ALA A 344 14.42 8.48 0.64
N LYS A 345 14.70 7.19 0.90
CA LYS A 345 16.07 6.66 1.01
C LYS A 345 16.33 5.61 -0.07
N PRO A 346 17.43 5.66 -0.84
CA PRO A 346 17.73 4.68 -1.90
C PRO A 346 17.73 3.25 -1.38
N GLN A 347 18.48 2.99 -0.30
CA GLN A 347 18.61 1.67 0.33
C GLN A 347 17.25 1.09 0.74
N LEU A 348 16.37 1.93 1.29
CA LEU A 348 15.02 1.51 1.69
C LEU A 348 14.19 1.09 0.47
N LEU A 349 14.28 1.83 -0.63
CA LEU A 349 13.56 1.50 -1.86
C LEU A 349 14.11 0.26 -2.55
N ASP A 350 15.43 0.06 -2.52
CA ASP A 350 16.06 -1.15 -3.09
C ASP A 350 15.63 -2.40 -2.28
N LEU A 351 15.63 -2.33 -0.95
CA LEU A 351 15.10 -3.39 -0.07
C LEU A 351 13.60 -3.63 -0.30
N TYR A 352 12.81 -2.57 -0.46
CA TYR A 352 11.38 -2.69 -0.78
C TYR A 352 11.16 -3.37 -2.14
N LYS A 353 11.94 -3.02 -3.18
CA LYS A 353 11.85 -3.63 -4.51
C LYS A 353 12.15 -5.13 -4.49
N GLN A 354 13.03 -5.59 -3.60
CA GLN A 354 13.30 -7.03 -3.40
C GLN A 354 12.11 -7.78 -2.77
N ILE A 355 11.25 -7.08 -2.03
CA ILE A 355 10.02 -7.64 -1.45
C ILE A 355 8.87 -7.53 -2.47
N GLY A 356 8.52 -6.31 -2.86
CA GLY A 356 7.52 -5.94 -3.87
C GLY A 356 6.42 -6.97 -4.09
N ARG A 357 6.22 -7.37 -5.35
CA ARG A 357 5.26 -8.40 -5.75
C ARG A 357 5.83 -9.83 -5.70
N ARG A 358 7.02 -10.03 -5.10
CA ARG A 358 7.65 -11.35 -4.98
C ARG A 358 6.93 -12.23 -3.95
N TYR A 359 6.18 -11.64 -3.03
CA TYR A 359 5.42 -12.36 -2.00
C TYR A 359 3.92 -12.06 -2.15
N TYR A 360 3.10 -13.11 -2.18
CA TYR A 360 1.66 -13.05 -2.46
C TYR A 360 0.79 -12.99 -1.20
N ASP A 361 1.29 -13.51 -0.09
CA ASP A 361 0.63 -13.51 1.19
C ASP A 361 0.74 -12.13 1.84
N LEU A 362 -0.40 -11.46 2.02
CA LEU A 362 -0.40 -10.09 2.54
C LEU A 362 0.18 -10.00 3.96
N GLU A 363 -0.04 -11.00 4.81
CA GLU A 363 0.46 -10.96 6.18
C GLU A 363 1.98 -11.18 6.20
N PHE A 364 2.48 -12.15 5.42
CA PHE A 364 3.92 -12.38 5.25
C PHE A 364 4.62 -11.16 4.65
N ARG A 365 4.13 -10.66 3.51
CA ARG A 365 4.67 -9.48 2.82
C ARG A 365 4.66 -8.25 3.73
N GLY A 366 3.55 -8.03 4.42
CA GLY A 366 3.43 -6.87 5.30
C GLY A 366 4.40 -6.92 6.48
N HIS A 367 4.70 -8.12 6.98
CA HIS A 367 5.69 -8.34 8.01
C HIS A 367 7.12 -8.07 7.51
N LEU A 368 7.46 -8.54 6.31
CA LEU A 368 8.75 -8.24 5.69
C LEU A 368 8.98 -6.73 5.51
N ILE A 369 7.97 -6.01 5.02
CA ILE A 369 8.06 -4.56 4.82
C ILE A 369 8.23 -3.85 6.16
N ARG A 370 7.52 -4.28 7.21
CA ARG A 370 7.66 -3.72 8.56
C ARG A 370 9.08 -3.90 9.09
N ASN A 371 9.70 -5.04 8.85
CA ASN A 371 11.07 -5.30 9.29
C ASN A 371 12.07 -4.43 8.51
N VAL A 372 11.87 -4.25 7.20
CA VAL A 372 12.67 -3.32 6.40
C VAL A 372 12.55 -1.87 6.93
N LEU A 373 11.35 -1.42 7.26
CA LEU A 373 11.12 -0.07 7.81
C LEU A 373 11.76 0.13 9.19
N ARG A 374 11.99 -0.94 9.94
CA ARG A 374 12.56 -0.93 11.29
C ARG A 374 14.03 -1.31 11.35
N ASP A 375 14.64 -1.57 10.19
CA ASP A 375 16.01 -2.10 10.10
C ASP A 375 16.19 -3.40 10.91
N GLN A 376 15.21 -4.29 10.82
CA GLN A 376 15.20 -5.58 11.52
C GLN A 376 15.42 -6.74 10.53
N PRO A 377 15.99 -7.87 10.99
CA PRO A 377 16.07 -9.08 10.18
C PRO A 377 14.69 -9.51 9.66
N TRP A 378 14.65 -10.10 8.47
CA TRP A 378 13.39 -10.43 7.80
C TRP A 378 12.47 -11.36 8.61
N TYR A 379 13.04 -12.19 9.49
CA TYR A 379 12.32 -13.14 10.34
C TYR A 379 11.89 -12.57 11.70
N ASP A 380 12.36 -11.39 12.09
CA ASP A 380 12.11 -10.83 13.42
C ASP A 380 10.60 -10.66 13.67
N GLY A 381 10.11 -10.95 14.88
CA GLY A 381 8.70 -10.78 15.25
C GLY A 381 7.70 -11.83 14.72
N PHE A 382 8.10 -12.74 13.82
CA PHE A 382 7.19 -13.80 13.33
C PHE A 382 6.70 -14.74 14.44
N HIS A 383 7.48 -14.96 15.50
CA HIS A 383 7.04 -15.76 16.65
C HIS A 383 5.78 -15.17 17.33
N ARG A 384 5.65 -13.83 17.37
CA ARG A 384 4.46 -13.14 17.93
C ARG A 384 3.27 -13.31 17.01
N LEU A 385 3.49 -13.16 15.70
CA LEU A 385 2.48 -13.37 14.68
C LEU A 385 1.86 -14.77 14.81
N PHE A 386 2.72 -15.79 14.90
CA PHE A 386 2.28 -17.17 15.06
C PHE A 386 1.61 -17.45 16.41
N ALA A 387 2.00 -16.73 17.46
CA ALA A 387 1.38 -16.87 18.78
C ALA A 387 -0.07 -16.37 18.79
N THR A 388 -0.39 -15.32 18.02
CA THR A 388 -1.73 -14.70 17.98
C THR A 388 -2.62 -15.23 16.88
N GLY A 389 -2.07 -15.68 15.74
CA GLY A 389 -2.87 -16.14 14.60
C GLY A 389 -3.38 -17.58 14.73
N GLY A 390 -4.38 -17.94 13.93
CA GLY A 390 -4.86 -19.32 13.82
C GLY A 390 -3.81 -20.21 13.14
N TRP A 391 -3.38 -21.30 13.78
CA TRP A 391 -2.23 -22.10 13.31
C TRP A 391 -2.40 -22.62 11.87
N ALA A 392 -3.62 -22.99 11.46
CA ALA A 392 -3.93 -23.49 10.12
C ALA A 392 -3.59 -22.48 9.02
N ARG A 393 -3.43 -21.20 9.36
CA ARG A 393 -2.99 -20.16 8.42
C ARG A 393 -1.52 -20.30 8.01
N TYR A 394 -0.71 -20.89 8.88
CA TYR A 394 0.74 -20.92 8.79
C TYR A 394 1.28 -22.30 8.47
N VAL A 395 0.59 -23.37 8.87
CA VAL A 395 1.02 -24.75 8.60
C VAL A 395 -0.17 -25.58 8.10
N GLY A 396 0.08 -26.43 7.10
CA GLY A 396 -0.93 -27.31 6.50
C GLY A 396 -1.62 -26.75 5.24
N PRO A 397 -2.75 -27.34 4.80
CA PRO A 397 -3.32 -27.12 3.47
C PRO A 397 -3.81 -25.68 3.26
N MET A 398 -4.29 -25.03 4.33
CA MET A 398 -4.76 -23.65 4.30
C MET A 398 -3.61 -22.62 4.29
N ALA A 399 -2.37 -23.05 4.54
CA ALA A 399 -1.20 -22.18 4.58
C ALA A 399 -0.56 -21.95 3.21
N GLY A 400 -1.16 -22.44 2.12
CA GLY A 400 -0.50 -22.53 0.80
C GLY A 400 0.24 -21.28 0.32
N ARG A 401 -0.35 -20.07 0.49
CA ARG A 401 0.32 -18.81 0.15
C ARG A 401 1.46 -18.47 1.12
N PHE A 402 1.17 -18.44 2.42
CA PHE A 402 2.13 -18.12 3.47
C PHE A 402 3.34 -19.07 3.45
N ALA A 403 3.09 -20.38 3.45
CA ALA A 403 4.13 -21.41 3.37
C ALA A 403 4.95 -21.30 2.08
N GLY A 404 4.30 -21.03 0.96
CA GLY A 404 4.98 -20.82 -0.33
C GLY A 404 5.92 -19.61 -0.31
N ASP A 405 5.49 -18.52 0.30
CA ASP A 405 6.28 -17.29 0.43
C ASP A 405 7.42 -17.44 1.44
N ALA A 406 7.19 -18.13 2.57
CA ALA A 406 8.24 -18.47 3.52
C ALA A 406 9.33 -19.32 2.86
N GLY A 407 8.95 -20.36 2.11
CA GLY A 407 9.89 -21.17 1.34
C GLY A 407 10.66 -20.36 0.31
N ARG A 408 9.98 -19.49 -0.44
CA ARG A 408 10.61 -18.58 -1.41
C ARG A 408 11.61 -17.65 -0.75
N LYS A 409 11.30 -17.11 0.43
CA LYS A 409 12.20 -16.23 1.17
C LYS A 409 13.47 -16.98 1.59
N PHE A 410 13.35 -18.18 2.18
CA PHE A 410 14.52 -19.01 2.49
C PHE A 410 15.39 -19.27 1.26
N SER A 411 14.81 -19.67 0.12
CA SER A 411 15.57 -19.88 -1.11
C SER A 411 16.33 -18.63 -1.55
N THR A 412 15.67 -17.47 -1.48
CA THR A 412 16.28 -16.18 -1.85
C THR A 412 17.46 -15.82 -0.96
N GLU A 413 17.33 -16.02 0.35
CA GLU A 413 18.43 -15.80 1.30
C GLU A 413 19.59 -16.75 1.06
N PHE A 414 19.31 -18.00 0.68
CA PHE A 414 20.35 -18.99 0.42
C PHE A 414 21.10 -18.71 -0.87
N GLU A 415 20.40 -18.28 -1.92
CA GLU A 415 20.99 -17.82 -3.18
C GLU A 415 21.90 -16.60 -2.95
N ALA A 416 21.38 -15.56 -2.29
CA ALA A 416 22.15 -14.35 -2.00
C ALA A 416 23.42 -14.63 -1.20
N ALA A 417 23.34 -15.47 -0.17
CA ALA A 417 24.51 -15.82 0.62
C ALA A 417 25.49 -16.73 -0.15
N ARG A 418 25.05 -17.44 -1.21
CA ARG A 418 25.96 -18.25 -2.06
C ARG A 418 26.69 -17.36 -3.06
N GLU A 419 26.02 -16.32 -3.57
CA GLU A 419 26.65 -15.30 -4.43
C GLU A 419 27.71 -14.51 -3.64
N GLN A 420 27.42 -14.12 -2.40
CA GLN A 420 28.39 -13.45 -1.52
C GLN A 420 29.62 -14.31 -1.19
N GLU A 421 29.45 -15.64 -1.02
CA GLU A 421 30.57 -16.58 -0.82
C GLU A 421 31.48 -16.72 -2.06
N VAL A 422 30.95 -16.46 -3.27
CA VAL A 422 31.73 -16.52 -4.52
C VAL A 422 32.47 -15.20 -4.78
N GLU A 423 31.91 -14.07 -4.35
CA GLU A 423 32.50 -12.73 -4.55
C GLU A 423 33.56 -12.36 -3.50
N MET A 424 33.53 -12.98 -2.30
CA MET A 424 34.52 -12.75 -1.24
C MET A 424 35.46 -13.95 -1.08
N GLU A 425 36.65 -13.89 -1.68
CA GLU A 425 37.78 -14.74 -1.28
C GLU A 425 38.25 -14.33 0.13
N GLY A 426 37.60 -14.85 1.18
CA GLY A 426 38.08 -14.75 2.56
C GLY A 426 37.01 -14.47 3.61
N ASP A 427 36.84 -15.44 4.52
CA ASP A 427 36.38 -15.50 5.94
C ASP A 427 35.43 -14.46 6.58
N ALA A 428 34.92 -13.46 5.88
CA ALA A 428 33.96 -12.51 6.44
C ALA A 428 32.51 -12.95 6.16
N LYS A 429 32.11 -14.10 6.70
CA LYS A 429 30.70 -14.53 6.70
C LYS A 429 29.92 -13.73 7.75
N THR A 430 28.75 -13.19 7.40
CA THR A 430 27.88 -12.52 8.37
C THR A 430 27.08 -13.57 9.17
N ILE A 431 27.34 -13.64 10.49
CA ILE A 431 26.72 -14.55 11.48
C ILE A 431 25.17 -14.72 11.33
N PRO A 432 24.37 -13.69 11.00
CA PRO A 432 22.90 -13.84 10.87
C PRO A 432 22.42 -14.74 9.72
N GLN A 433 23.15 -14.78 8.59
CA GLN A 433 22.77 -15.60 7.43
C GLN A 433 23.07 -17.08 7.66
N GLU A 434 24.15 -17.37 8.38
CA GLU A 434 24.58 -18.72 8.76
C GLU A 434 23.60 -19.36 9.75
N LEU A 435 23.14 -18.60 10.76
CA LEU A 435 22.10 -19.06 11.68
C LEU A 435 20.78 -19.41 10.96
N THR A 436 20.36 -18.58 10.00
CA THR A 436 19.14 -18.80 9.21
C THR A 436 19.22 -20.11 8.42
N ARG A 437 20.31 -20.32 7.68
CA ARG A 437 20.59 -21.55 6.92
C ARG A 437 20.62 -22.77 7.84
N ARG A 438 21.28 -22.63 8.99
CA ARG A 438 21.45 -23.70 9.96
C ARG A 438 20.11 -24.14 10.53
N VAL A 439 19.35 -23.23 11.14
CA VAL A 439 18.05 -23.55 11.73
C VAL A 439 17.12 -24.20 10.70
N HIS A 440 17.08 -23.67 9.48
CA HIS A 440 16.27 -24.25 8.41
C HIS A 440 16.75 -25.67 8.02
N SER A 441 18.05 -25.92 7.92
CA SER A 441 18.60 -27.26 7.62
C SER A 441 18.25 -28.27 8.72
N MET A 442 18.39 -27.87 9.99
CA MET A 442 18.07 -28.73 11.14
C MET A 442 16.59 -29.11 11.17
N VAL A 443 15.71 -28.13 10.94
CA VAL A 443 14.26 -28.37 10.86
C VAL A 443 13.90 -29.22 9.65
N ARG A 444 14.55 -29.01 8.49
CA ARG A 444 14.35 -29.85 7.31
C ARG A 444 14.70 -31.31 7.58
N GLN A 445 15.87 -31.59 8.14
CA GLN A 445 16.30 -32.96 8.47
C GLN A 445 15.35 -33.61 9.47
N TYR A 446 14.91 -32.87 10.49
CA TYR A 446 13.89 -33.34 11.42
C TYR A 446 12.58 -33.71 10.71
N VAL A 447 12.05 -32.82 9.85
CA VAL A 447 10.80 -33.06 9.12
C VAL A 447 10.94 -34.26 8.20
N GLU A 448 12.02 -34.35 7.43
CA GLU A 448 12.27 -35.46 6.50
C GLU A 448 12.38 -36.79 7.25
N GLY A 449 13.26 -36.90 8.25
CA GLY A 449 13.46 -38.14 9.00
C GLY A 449 12.20 -38.62 9.73
N ARG A 450 11.43 -37.69 10.33
CA ARG A 450 10.15 -38.05 10.98
C ARG A 450 9.07 -38.41 9.96
N THR A 451 9.05 -37.76 8.80
CA THR A 451 8.10 -38.09 7.72
C THR A 451 8.36 -39.48 7.17
N GLU A 452 9.61 -39.83 6.89
CA GLU A 452 9.98 -41.16 6.41
C GLU A 452 9.64 -42.23 7.44
N SER A 453 9.98 -42.01 8.72
CA SER A 453 9.64 -42.92 9.81
C SER A 453 8.13 -43.14 9.96
N LYS A 454 7.32 -42.08 9.82
CA LYS A 454 5.86 -42.13 10.01
C LYS A 454 5.11 -42.67 8.79
N SER A 455 5.58 -42.38 7.58
CA SER A 455 4.97 -42.85 6.33
C SER A 455 5.44 -44.25 5.93
N GLY A 456 6.66 -44.61 6.29
CA GLY A 456 7.37 -45.80 5.80
C GLY A 456 7.88 -45.67 4.36
N ILE A 457 7.89 -44.46 3.79
CA ILE A 457 8.28 -44.18 2.40
C ILE A 457 9.49 -43.25 2.43
N LYS A 458 10.57 -43.58 1.72
CA LYS A 458 11.75 -42.72 1.64
C LYS A 458 11.59 -41.67 0.55
N TRP A 459 12.12 -40.48 0.78
CA TRP A 459 12.12 -39.39 -0.21
C TRP A 459 12.80 -39.81 -1.52
N ALA A 460 13.88 -40.59 -1.42
CA ALA A 460 14.63 -41.11 -2.55
C ALA A 460 13.79 -41.95 -3.53
N ASP A 461 12.71 -42.57 -3.07
CA ASP A 461 11.90 -43.51 -3.86
C ASP A 461 11.00 -42.82 -4.89
N PHE A 462 10.79 -41.50 -4.74
CA PHE A 462 9.86 -40.74 -5.59
C PHE A 462 10.31 -39.32 -5.95
N LYS A 463 11.46 -38.83 -5.47
CA LYS A 463 11.99 -37.47 -5.76
C LYS A 463 12.14 -37.13 -7.25
N ASP A 464 12.27 -38.13 -8.12
CA ASP A 464 12.45 -37.96 -9.57
C ASP A 464 11.17 -38.27 -10.36
N LYS A 465 10.12 -38.76 -9.69
CA LYS A 465 8.86 -39.13 -10.35
C LYS A 465 8.01 -37.89 -10.58
N ARG A 466 7.78 -37.53 -11.84
CA ARG A 466 6.90 -36.42 -12.23
C ARG A 466 5.54 -36.95 -12.68
N MET A 467 4.50 -36.17 -12.42
CA MET A 467 3.16 -36.37 -12.96
C MET A 467 2.65 -35.05 -13.53
N VAL A 468 1.90 -35.10 -14.63
CA VAL A 468 1.21 -33.93 -15.16
C VAL A 468 -0.04 -33.69 -14.32
N ASP A 469 -0.18 -32.49 -13.76
CA ASP A 469 -1.37 -32.11 -13.03
C ASP A 469 -2.57 -31.95 -14.01
N PRO A 470 -3.66 -32.73 -13.85
CA PRO A 470 -4.80 -32.69 -14.77
C PRO A 470 -5.50 -31.32 -14.84
N ASN A 471 -5.40 -30.51 -13.76
CA ASN A 471 -6.09 -29.23 -13.65
C ASN A 471 -5.25 -28.04 -14.12
N THR A 472 -3.91 -28.18 -14.12
CA THR A 472 -3.01 -27.06 -14.46
C THR A 472 -2.10 -27.34 -15.65
N GLY A 473 -2.03 -28.60 -16.12
CA GLY A 473 -1.16 -29.03 -17.21
C GLY A 473 0.33 -28.94 -16.90
N LYS A 474 0.70 -28.73 -15.63
CA LYS A 474 2.10 -28.56 -15.19
C LYS A 474 2.67 -29.85 -14.62
N ASP A 475 3.94 -30.10 -14.90
CA ASP A 475 4.69 -31.17 -14.26
C ASP A 475 4.86 -30.88 -12.77
N ARG A 476 4.34 -31.78 -11.93
CA ARG A 476 4.51 -31.76 -10.48
C ARG A 476 5.13 -33.05 -10.00
N LEU A 477 5.74 -33.02 -8.82
CA LEU A 477 6.28 -34.22 -8.19
C LEU A 477 5.14 -35.17 -7.81
N ALA A 478 5.25 -36.46 -8.17
CA ALA A 478 4.29 -37.50 -7.84
C ALA A 478 4.48 -37.96 -6.38
N VAL A 479 4.17 -37.08 -5.43
CA VAL A 479 4.28 -37.36 -3.99
C VAL A 479 3.16 -38.29 -3.54
N PRO A 480 3.46 -39.46 -2.93
CA PRO A 480 2.45 -40.34 -2.35
C PRO A 480 1.62 -39.64 -1.28
N ASP A 481 0.29 -39.81 -1.29
CA ASP A 481 -0.60 -39.11 -0.35
C ASP A 481 -0.26 -39.43 1.11
N LYS A 482 0.08 -40.69 1.41
CA LYS A 482 0.55 -41.09 2.76
C LYS A 482 1.80 -40.34 3.21
N TYR A 483 2.72 -40.01 2.30
CA TYR A 483 3.90 -39.19 2.61
C TYR A 483 3.50 -37.74 2.85
N ARG A 484 2.60 -37.19 2.03
CA ARG A 484 2.08 -35.82 2.17
C ARG A 484 1.37 -35.63 3.52
N GLU A 485 0.46 -36.53 3.88
CA GLU A 485 -0.27 -36.51 5.14
C GLU A 485 0.67 -36.67 6.35
N ALA A 486 1.64 -37.58 6.26
CA ALA A 486 2.63 -37.75 7.32
C ALA A 486 3.45 -36.48 7.54
N ARG A 487 3.90 -35.83 6.45
CA ARG A 487 4.68 -34.59 6.50
C ARG A 487 3.88 -33.43 7.06
N GLU A 488 2.64 -33.27 6.61
CA GLU A 488 1.71 -32.27 7.12
C GLU A 488 1.56 -32.42 8.64
N LYS A 489 1.27 -33.64 9.10
CA LYS A 489 1.10 -33.91 10.52
C LYS A 489 2.39 -33.66 11.32
N VAL A 490 3.56 -34.07 10.81
CA VAL A 490 4.86 -33.80 11.45
C VAL A 490 5.11 -32.30 11.58
N CYS A 491 4.88 -31.53 10.51
CA CYS A 491 5.06 -30.08 10.53
C CYS A 491 4.07 -29.41 11.49
N GLN A 492 2.81 -29.83 11.48
CA GLN A 492 1.76 -29.33 12.37
C GLN A 492 2.08 -29.59 13.84
N ASP A 493 2.38 -30.85 14.19
CA ASP A 493 2.69 -31.27 15.57
C ASP A 493 3.89 -30.47 16.10
N ALA A 494 4.95 -30.34 15.30
CA ALA A 494 6.13 -29.57 15.67
C ALA A 494 5.86 -28.06 15.75
N PHE A 495 5.10 -27.50 14.82
CA PHE A 495 4.76 -26.08 14.82
C PHE A 495 3.96 -25.70 16.06
N LEU A 496 2.98 -26.53 16.44
CA LEU A 496 2.16 -26.33 17.63
C LEU A 496 2.99 -26.47 18.91
N ALA A 497 3.89 -27.45 18.98
CA ALA A 497 4.78 -27.62 20.13
C ALA A 497 5.72 -26.41 20.30
N VAL A 498 6.40 -25.98 19.23
CA VAL A 498 7.27 -24.79 19.25
C VAL A 498 6.46 -23.53 19.62
N ARG A 499 5.26 -23.37 19.07
CA ARG A 499 4.35 -22.26 19.41
C ARG A 499 4.02 -22.23 20.90
N ALA A 500 3.79 -23.40 21.50
CA ALA A 500 3.37 -23.55 22.89
C ALA A 500 4.48 -23.16 23.89
N CYS A 501 5.76 -23.25 23.52
CA CYS A 501 6.87 -22.84 24.38
C CYS A 501 6.76 -21.34 24.75
N ARG A 502 6.53 -21.02 26.03
CA ARG A 502 6.40 -19.64 26.52
C ARG A 502 7.67 -19.11 27.16
N SER A 503 8.57 -19.99 27.56
CA SER A 503 9.87 -19.63 28.14
C SER A 503 11.02 -20.13 27.28
N ARG A 504 12.20 -19.54 27.48
CA ARG A 504 13.45 -20.01 26.90
C ARG A 504 13.74 -21.46 27.28
N GLN A 505 13.54 -21.83 28.54
CA GLN A 505 13.81 -23.19 29.01
C GLN A 505 12.94 -24.23 28.27
N ASP A 506 11.65 -23.95 28.09
CA ASP A 506 10.74 -24.85 27.37
C ASP A 506 11.17 -25.00 25.91
N PHE A 507 11.50 -23.87 25.26
CA PHE A 507 11.90 -23.87 23.86
C PHE A 507 13.22 -24.61 23.65
N VAL A 508 14.24 -24.32 24.45
CA VAL A 508 15.55 -24.99 24.37
C VAL A 508 15.39 -26.48 24.60
N THR A 509 14.65 -26.89 25.64
CA THR A 509 14.38 -28.31 25.94
C THR A 509 13.68 -29.01 24.77
N TYR A 510 12.67 -28.37 24.19
CA TYR A 510 11.98 -28.93 23.03
C TYR A 510 12.90 -29.02 21.81
N PHE A 511 13.63 -27.95 21.50
CA PHE A 511 14.47 -27.86 20.32
C PHE A 511 15.61 -28.88 20.37
N THR A 512 16.35 -28.94 21.47
CA THR A 512 17.45 -29.90 21.63
C THR A 512 16.94 -31.33 21.78
N GLY A 513 15.83 -31.55 22.50
CA GLY A 513 15.27 -32.87 22.77
C GLY A 513 14.50 -33.49 21.61
N ASN A 514 14.01 -32.70 20.65
CA ASN A 514 13.20 -33.19 19.53
C ASN A 514 13.80 -32.87 18.16
N ILE A 515 14.11 -31.61 17.87
CA ILE A 515 14.63 -31.20 16.56
C ILE A 515 16.04 -31.77 16.36
N CYS A 516 16.91 -31.64 17.37
CA CYS A 516 18.27 -32.19 17.33
C CYS A 516 18.36 -33.70 17.61
N ALA A 517 17.25 -34.38 17.93
CA ALA A 517 17.25 -35.82 18.19
C ALA A 517 17.38 -36.67 16.92
N VAL A 518 17.14 -36.07 15.75
CA VAL A 518 17.45 -36.71 14.45
C VAL A 518 18.94 -36.49 14.17
N PRO A 519 19.72 -37.49 13.73
CA PRO A 519 21.14 -37.33 13.46
C PRO A 519 21.41 -36.21 12.44
N GLN A 520 22.24 -35.24 12.81
CA GLN A 520 22.64 -34.10 11.96
C GLN A 520 24.14 -33.90 12.06
N TYR A 521 24.82 -33.73 10.93
CA TYR A 521 26.22 -33.29 10.95
C TYR A 521 26.27 -31.77 11.15
N ILE A 522 26.96 -31.35 12.20
CA ILE A 522 27.09 -29.95 12.60
C ILE A 522 28.57 -29.68 12.87
N PRO A 523 29.28 -28.90 12.03
CA PRO A 523 30.64 -28.44 12.34
C PRO A 523 30.75 -27.77 13.72
N THR A 524 31.92 -27.87 14.35
CA THR A 524 32.14 -27.39 15.72
C THR A 524 31.85 -25.90 15.88
N ASP A 525 32.29 -25.06 14.96
CA ASP A 525 32.10 -23.60 15.04
C ASP A 525 30.62 -23.23 14.93
N ASP A 526 29.90 -23.84 14.00
CA ASP A 526 28.45 -23.70 13.86
C ASP A 526 27.68 -24.22 15.09
N TYR A 527 28.16 -25.30 15.72
CA TYR A 527 27.56 -25.83 16.95
C TYR A 527 27.68 -24.80 18.07
N GLN A 528 28.87 -24.20 18.22
CA GLN A 528 29.11 -23.15 19.20
C GLN A 528 28.27 -21.90 18.92
N ALA A 529 28.12 -21.51 17.65
CA ALA A 529 27.28 -20.37 17.26
C ALA A 529 25.78 -20.61 17.58
N LEU A 530 25.26 -21.80 17.26
CA LEU A 530 23.89 -22.18 17.59
C LEU A 530 23.67 -22.31 19.11
N ALA A 531 24.61 -22.93 19.82
CA ALA A 531 24.56 -23.05 21.26
C ALA A 531 24.61 -21.66 21.92
N GLY A 532 25.46 -20.77 21.41
CA GLY A 532 25.52 -19.36 21.80
C GLY A 532 24.19 -18.65 21.58
N ALA A 533 23.55 -18.81 20.43
CA ALA A 533 22.25 -18.18 20.16
C ALA A 533 21.07 -18.79 20.97
N LEU A 534 21.16 -20.05 21.39
CA LEU A 534 20.16 -20.71 22.25
C LEU A 534 20.38 -20.39 23.74
N LEU A 535 21.63 -20.29 24.16
CA LEU A 535 22.06 -20.18 25.56
C LEU A 535 22.57 -18.78 25.95
N GLY A 536 22.66 -17.85 25.00
CA GLY A 536 23.18 -16.50 25.17
C GLY A 536 22.15 -15.50 25.70
N ASN A 537 22.08 -14.32 25.09
CA ASN A 537 21.26 -13.18 25.53
C ASN A 537 19.75 -13.50 25.63
N GLU A 538 19.00 -12.75 26.44
CA GLU A 538 17.61 -13.05 26.82
C GLU A 538 16.61 -13.17 25.64
N ASP A 539 16.92 -12.62 24.46
CA ASP A 539 16.00 -12.57 23.31
C ASP A 539 16.46 -13.39 22.07
N GLU A 540 17.65 -13.98 22.07
CA GLU A 540 18.17 -14.66 20.86
C GLU A 540 17.44 -15.98 20.54
N TRP A 541 16.95 -16.67 21.57
CA TRP A 541 16.16 -17.88 21.40
C TRP A 541 14.84 -17.63 20.65
N GLU A 542 14.24 -16.44 20.77
CA GLU A 542 13.02 -16.06 20.05
C GLU A 542 13.27 -15.97 18.53
N ARG A 543 14.51 -15.65 18.12
CA ARG A 543 14.92 -15.63 16.71
C ARG A 543 14.94 -17.04 16.15
N ILE A 544 15.55 -17.97 16.88
CA ILE A 544 15.58 -19.40 16.49
C ILE A 544 14.17 -19.97 16.48
N LYS A 545 13.33 -19.60 17.45
CA LYS A 545 11.92 -19.95 17.47
C LYS A 545 11.19 -19.45 16.22
N ALA A 546 11.33 -18.17 15.86
CA ALA A 546 10.71 -17.60 14.67
C ALA A 546 11.17 -18.32 13.39
N LEU A 547 12.48 -18.50 13.21
CA LEU A 547 13.07 -19.23 12.09
C LEU A 547 12.59 -20.68 12.01
N SER A 548 12.49 -21.37 13.15
CA SER A 548 12.01 -22.75 13.21
C SER A 548 10.55 -22.85 12.76
N MET A 549 9.69 -21.95 13.23
CA MET A 549 8.28 -21.92 12.84
C MET A 549 8.08 -21.54 11.37
N LEU A 550 8.90 -20.61 10.85
CA LEU A 550 8.94 -20.27 9.43
C LEU A 550 9.40 -21.47 8.57
N ALA A 551 10.43 -22.20 9.00
CA ALA A 551 10.92 -23.38 8.31
C ALA A 551 9.86 -24.50 8.31
N LEU A 552 9.21 -24.77 9.44
CA LEU A 552 8.10 -25.71 9.54
C LEU A 552 6.93 -25.33 8.63
N SER A 553 6.61 -24.04 8.56
CA SER A 553 5.62 -23.51 7.62
C SER A 553 6.01 -23.78 6.17
N ALA A 554 7.21 -23.38 5.77
CA ALA A 554 7.74 -23.59 4.42
C ALA A 554 7.77 -25.07 4.01
N LEU A 555 8.19 -25.94 4.93
CA LEU A 555 8.31 -27.37 4.69
C LEU A 555 6.98 -28.11 4.71
N SER A 556 5.92 -27.53 5.29
CA SER A 556 4.59 -28.17 5.31
C SER A 556 3.96 -28.33 3.92
N ARG A 557 4.48 -27.59 2.93
CA ARG A 557 4.12 -27.72 1.53
C ARG A 557 5.16 -28.56 0.78
N LEU A 558 4.68 -29.47 -0.06
CA LEU A 558 5.47 -30.25 -1.03
C LEU A 558 5.16 -29.83 -2.46
#